data_AF-A0A3D1TWM9-F1
#
_entry.id   AF-A0A3D1TWM9-F1
#
_cell.length_a   1.000
_cell.length_b   1.000
_cell.length_c   1.000
_cell.angle_alpha   90.00
_cell.angle_beta   90.00
_cell.angle_gamma   90.00
#
_symmetry.space_group_name_H-M   'P 1'
#
loop_
_entity.id
_entity.type
_entity.pdbx_description
1 polymer ?
#
loop_
_entity_poly.entity_id
_entity_poly.type
_entity_poly.pdbx_seq_one_letter_code
_entity_poly.pdbx_strand_id
1 'polypeptide(L)'
;MAPHTQVHEHTIPRETFHYKWDNSLPPAVEIASGDVVHFDTEEVTSGQLKQGDPASKLGNLDFDKLYPLGGPVFVKGAEPGDVLEVEILALRPGSWGW
;
A
#
# COMPACT_ATOMS: atom_id res chain seq x y z
N MET A 1 -13.38 -3.02 32.74
CA MET A 1 -12.70 -3.64 31.58
C MET A 1 -13.30 -2.99 30.35
N ALA A 2 -12.51 -2.30 29.53
CA ALA A 2 -13.01 -1.74 28.28
C ALA A 2 -13.44 -2.89 27.37
N PRO A 3 -14.55 -2.77 26.62
CA PRO A 3 -14.96 -3.81 25.69
C PRO A 3 -13.82 -4.03 24.69
N HIS A 4 -13.48 -5.30 24.43
CA HIS A 4 -12.58 -5.64 23.35
C HIS A 4 -13.23 -5.18 22.04
N THR A 5 -12.72 -4.09 21.45
CA THR A 5 -13.13 -3.67 20.10
C THR A 5 -12.87 -4.85 19.17
N GLN A 6 -13.92 -5.28 18.46
CA GLN A 6 -13.79 -6.33 17.47
C GLN A 6 -12.86 -5.83 16.36
N VAL A 7 -11.73 -6.50 16.16
CA VAL A 7 -10.80 -6.21 15.07
C VAL A 7 -11.45 -6.64 13.75
N HIS A 8 -11.56 -5.72 12.80
CA HIS A 8 -11.99 -6.05 11.44
C HIS A 8 -10.78 -6.12 10.52
N GLU A 9 -10.85 -7.01 9.53
CA GLU A 9 -9.81 -7.19 8.53
C GLU A 9 -10.28 -6.63 7.18
N HIS A 10 -9.37 -5.92 6.50
CA HIS A 10 -9.60 -5.28 5.22
C HIS A 10 -8.53 -5.71 4.21
N THR A 11 -8.82 -5.63 2.92
CA THR A 11 -7.85 -5.96 1.87
C THR A 11 -7.83 -4.87 0.81
N ILE A 12 -6.62 -4.38 0.50
CA ILE A 12 -6.35 -3.55 -0.67
C ILE A 12 -5.72 -4.46 -1.72
N PRO A 13 -6.40 -4.73 -2.85
CA PRO A 13 -5.89 -5.61 -3.88
C PRO A 13 -4.86 -4.89 -4.76
N ARG A 14 -4.03 -5.65 -5.49
CA ARG A 14 -2.87 -5.14 -6.25
C ARG A 14 -3.21 -4.07 -7.28
N GLU A 15 -4.42 -4.10 -7.84
CA GLU A 15 -4.92 -3.13 -8.80
C GLU A 15 -5.35 -1.78 -8.18
N THR A 16 -5.40 -1.69 -6.86
CA THR A 16 -5.83 -0.48 -6.15
C THR A 16 -4.61 0.27 -5.61
N PHE A 17 -4.10 1.19 -6.44
CA PHE A 17 -2.91 1.98 -6.12
C PHE A 17 -2.99 3.42 -6.65
N HIS A 18 -2.06 4.25 -6.21
CA HIS A 18 -1.82 5.59 -6.72
C HIS A 18 -0.31 5.88 -6.80
N TYR A 19 0.09 6.87 -7.61
CA TYR A 19 1.51 7.23 -7.81
C TYR A 19 1.94 8.48 -7.04
N LYS A 20 1.02 9.12 -6.30
CA LYS A 20 1.25 10.43 -5.68
C LYS A 20 0.61 10.53 -4.32
N TRP A 21 1.31 11.10 -3.36
CA TRP A 21 0.71 11.54 -2.11
C TRP A 21 -0.15 12.78 -2.34
N ASP A 22 -1.46 12.60 -2.41
CA ASP A 22 -2.43 13.65 -2.71
C ASP A 22 -3.70 13.41 -1.88
N ASN A 23 -4.08 14.40 -1.08
CA ASN A 23 -5.21 14.30 -0.15
C ASN A 23 -6.58 14.45 -0.84
N SER A 24 -6.61 14.75 -2.14
CA SER A 24 -7.84 14.78 -2.93
C SER A 24 -8.24 13.40 -3.47
N LEU A 25 -7.35 12.40 -3.36
CA LEU A 25 -7.64 11.03 -3.77
C LEU A 25 -8.72 10.41 -2.86
N PRO A 26 -9.71 9.70 -3.43
CA PRO A 26 -10.66 8.95 -2.61
C PRO A 26 -9.93 7.82 -1.89
N PRO A 27 -10.35 7.47 -0.66
CA PRO A 27 -9.76 6.34 0.03
C PRO A 27 -10.09 5.03 -0.67
N ALA A 28 -9.10 4.13 -0.75
CA ALA A 28 -9.30 2.75 -1.17
C ALA A 28 -10.10 1.95 -0.14
N VAL A 29 -9.94 2.30 1.14
CA VAL A 29 -10.66 1.69 2.27
C VAL A 29 -10.75 2.67 3.43
N GLU A 30 -11.84 2.58 4.19
CA GLU A 30 -12.01 3.27 5.47
C GLU A 30 -11.98 2.26 6.62
N ILE A 31 -11.17 2.54 7.64
CA ILE A 31 -10.97 1.64 8.79
C ILE A 31 -11.21 2.35 10.12
N ALA A 32 -11.43 1.58 11.18
CA ALA A 32 -11.33 2.08 12.55
C ALA A 32 -9.91 1.86 13.10
N SER A 33 -9.51 2.63 14.12
CA SER A 33 -8.26 2.38 14.84
C SER A 33 -8.28 0.98 15.46
N GLY A 34 -7.22 0.20 15.23
CA GLY A 34 -7.08 -1.19 15.66
C GLY A 34 -7.50 -2.25 14.62
N ASP A 35 -8.07 -1.84 13.48
CA ASP A 35 -8.32 -2.75 12.36
C ASP A 35 -7.02 -3.20 11.68
N VAL A 36 -7.09 -4.34 10.98
CA VAL A 36 -5.97 -4.88 10.19
C VAL A 36 -6.22 -4.65 8.71
N VAL A 37 -5.21 -4.15 8.00
CA VAL A 37 -5.25 -3.98 6.55
C VAL A 37 -4.20 -4.86 5.89
N HIS A 38 -4.64 -5.74 5.00
CA HIS A 38 -3.79 -6.54 4.14
C HIS A 38 -3.57 -5.81 2.81
N PHE A 39 -2.31 -5.60 2.44
CA PHE A 39 -1.96 -5.02 1.14
C PHE A 39 -1.40 -6.10 0.24
N ASP A 40 -1.99 -6.25 -0.95
CA ASP A 40 -1.30 -6.85 -2.07
C ASP A 40 -0.70 -5.72 -2.92
N THR A 41 0.63 -5.62 -2.96
CA THR A 41 1.33 -4.50 -3.62
C THR A 41 2.02 -4.96 -4.90
N GLU A 42 2.15 -4.06 -5.87
CA GLU A 42 2.99 -4.26 -7.05
C GLU A 42 4.44 -3.85 -6.76
N GLU A 43 5.38 -4.38 -7.54
CA GLU A 43 6.78 -3.97 -7.47
C GLU A 43 7.00 -2.53 -7.98
N VAL A 44 8.15 -1.95 -7.62
CA VAL A 44 8.42 -0.51 -7.76
C VAL A 44 8.32 0.03 -9.19
N THR A 45 8.54 -0.80 -10.22
CA THR A 45 8.40 -0.36 -11.61
C THR A 45 7.00 -0.52 -12.18
N SER A 46 6.00 -0.91 -11.38
CA SER A 46 4.64 -1.17 -11.86
C SER A 46 4.59 -2.19 -13.01
N GLY A 47 5.40 -3.25 -12.91
CA GLY A 47 5.47 -4.38 -13.85
C GLY A 47 6.30 -4.12 -15.11
N GLN A 48 7.05 -3.03 -15.18
CA GLN A 48 7.87 -2.72 -16.37
C GLN A 48 9.06 -3.68 -16.52
N LEU A 49 9.59 -4.19 -15.40
CA LEU A 49 10.62 -5.22 -15.40
C LEU A 49 10.04 -6.62 -15.18
N LYS A 50 10.66 -7.60 -15.82
CA LYS A 50 10.30 -9.01 -15.82
C LYS A 50 11.56 -9.83 -15.58
N GLN A 51 11.36 -11.01 -15.00
CA GLN A 51 12.43 -11.98 -14.82
C GLN A 51 13.11 -12.30 -16.15
N GLY A 52 14.44 -12.17 -16.18
CA GLY A 52 15.26 -12.38 -17.37
C GLY A 52 15.52 -11.14 -18.22
N ASP A 53 14.94 -9.98 -17.88
CA ASP A 53 15.30 -8.72 -18.52
C ASP A 53 16.79 -8.37 -18.27
N PRO A 54 17.48 -7.77 -19.27
CA PRO A 54 18.84 -7.30 -19.07
C PRO A 54 18.86 -6.03 -18.20
N ALA A 55 19.95 -5.81 -17.46
CA ALA A 55 20.13 -4.62 -16.64
C ALA A 55 20.03 -3.30 -17.43
N SER A 56 20.32 -3.31 -18.73
CA SER A 56 20.15 -2.13 -19.60
C SER A 56 18.71 -1.62 -19.68
N LYS A 57 17.71 -2.47 -19.39
CA LYS A 57 16.30 -2.08 -19.38
C LYS A 57 15.97 -1.05 -18.29
N LEU A 58 16.76 -1.00 -17.21
CA LEU A 58 16.65 0.01 -16.16
C LEU A 58 16.74 1.44 -16.71
N GLY A 59 17.49 1.65 -17.81
CA GLY A 59 17.61 2.96 -18.45
C GLY A 59 16.39 3.42 -19.24
N ASN A 60 15.38 2.55 -19.43
CA ASN A 60 14.21 2.79 -20.28
C ASN A 60 12.88 2.76 -19.51
N LEU A 61 12.94 2.88 -18.18
CA LEU A 61 11.74 2.91 -17.35
C LEU A 61 10.96 4.21 -17.58
N ASP A 62 9.63 4.09 -17.58
CA ASP A 62 8.70 5.19 -17.46
C ASP A 62 8.64 5.63 -15.99
N PHE A 63 9.26 6.78 -15.70
CA PHE A 63 9.38 7.31 -14.35
C PHE A 63 8.04 7.81 -13.78
N ASP A 64 7.07 8.12 -14.63
CA ASP A 64 5.73 8.54 -14.21
C ASP A 64 4.90 7.35 -13.67
N LYS A 65 5.41 6.12 -13.82
CA LYS A 65 4.78 4.87 -13.38
C LYS A 65 5.60 4.11 -12.34
N LEU A 66 6.53 4.78 -11.68
CA LEU A 66 7.24 4.20 -10.55
C LEU A 66 6.44 4.36 -9.26
N TYR A 67 6.65 3.44 -8.33
CA TYR A 67 6.05 3.44 -7.00
C TYR A 67 4.50 3.40 -7.03
N PRO A 68 3.87 2.34 -7.56
CA PRO A 68 2.45 2.12 -7.34
C PRO A 68 2.19 1.86 -5.84
N LEU A 69 1.70 2.87 -5.12
CA LEU A 69 1.44 2.81 -3.69
C LEU A 69 0.01 2.30 -3.43
N GLY A 70 -0.14 1.20 -2.68
CA GLY A 70 -1.46 0.69 -2.29
C GLY A 70 -2.16 1.64 -1.31
N GLY A 71 -3.43 1.95 -1.55
CA GLY A 71 -4.21 2.90 -0.74
C GLY A 71 -4.87 4.00 -1.58
N PRO A 72 -5.20 5.17 -0.98
CA PRO A 72 -4.98 5.55 0.42
C PRO A 72 -5.89 4.85 1.43
N VAL A 73 -5.43 4.68 2.67
CA VAL A 73 -6.26 4.21 3.80
C VAL A 73 -6.78 5.40 4.59
N PHE A 74 -8.10 5.49 4.78
CA PHE A 74 -8.72 6.48 5.64
C PHE A 74 -8.97 5.90 7.03
N VAL A 75 -8.37 6.51 8.06
CA VAL A 75 -8.53 6.08 9.45
C VAL A 75 -9.56 6.97 10.13
N LYS A 76 -10.70 6.38 10.52
CA LYS A 76 -11.81 7.11 11.14
C LYS A 76 -11.38 7.74 12.46
N GLY A 77 -11.63 9.03 12.60
CA GLY A 77 -11.35 9.80 13.81
C GLY A 77 -9.91 10.30 13.94
N ALA A 78 -9.02 10.04 12.97
CA ALA A 78 -7.69 10.64 12.94
C ALA A 78 -7.80 12.12 12.49
N GLU A 79 -7.14 13.02 13.23
CA GLU A 79 -7.16 14.47 12.99
C GLU A 79 -5.74 15.04 12.76
N PRO A 80 -5.61 16.22 12.10
CA PRO A 80 -4.31 16.89 11.95
C PRO A 80 -3.64 17.15 13.30
N GLY A 81 -2.43 16.62 13.48
CA GLY A 81 -1.66 16.71 14.73
C GLY A 81 -1.60 15.39 15.50
N ASP A 82 -2.45 14.42 15.16
CA ASP A 82 -2.36 13.07 15.69
C ASP A 82 -1.14 12.32 15.14
N VAL A 83 -0.79 11.23 15.83
CA VAL A 83 0.21 10.26 15.38
C VAL A 83 -0.50 9.00 14.93
N LEU A 84 -0.16 8.52 13.74
CA LEU A 84 -0.53 7.18 13.29
C LEU A 84 0.56 6.18 13.69
N GLU A 85 0.22 5.26 14.59
CA GLU A 85 1.03 4.07 14.86
C GLU A 85 0.63 2.96 13.87
N VAL A 86 1.62 2.33 13.24
CA VAL A 86 1.42 1.22 12.31
C VAL A 86 2.29 0.05 12.77
N GLU A 87 1.66 -1.06 13.14
CA GLU A 87 2.34 -2.32 13.43
C GLU A 87 2.39 -3.19 12.18
N ILE A 88 3.59 -3.57 11.75
CA ILE A 88 3.77 -4.52 10.62
C ILE A 88 3.66 -5.94 11.17
N LEU A 89 2.47 -6.53 11.07
CA LEU A 89 2.19 -7.87 11.61
C LEU A 89 2.88 -8.99 10.81
N ALA A 90 2.92 -8.85 9.48
CA ALA A 90 3.54 -9.84 8.60
C ALA A 90 3.95 -9.18 7.28
N LEU A 91 5.00 -9.73 6.66
CA LEU A 91 5.43 -9.38 5.31
C LEU A 91 5.72 -10.67 4.55
N ARG A 92 5.17 -10.78 3.34
CA ARG A 92 5.42 -11.91 2.42
C ARG A 92 5.98 -11.35 1.11
N PRO A 93 7.26 -11.60 0.79
CA PRO A 93 7.78 -11.18 -0.50
C PRO A 93 7.15 -12.00 -1.63
N GLY A 94 7.15 -11.43 -2.84
CA GLY A 94 6.83 -12.18 -4.05
C GLY A 94 7.83 -13.30 -4.32
N SER A 95 7.52 -14.17 -5.27
CA SER A 95 8.41 -15.28 -5.66
C SER A 95 9.69 -14.82 -6.37
N TRP A 96 9.77 -13.55 -6.75
CA TRP A 96 10.88 -12.94 -7.49
C TRP A 96 10.95 -11.43 -7.20
N GLY A 97 12.14 -10.86 -7.37
CA GLY A 97 12.44 -9.42 -7.29
C GLY A 97 13.74 -9.12 -8.05
N TRP A 98 14.06 -7.84 -8.19
CA TRP A 98 15.22 -7.32 -8.92
C TRP A 98 15.88 -6.16 -8.19
#